data_AF-A0A7G7W523-F1
#
_entry.id   AF-A0A7G7W523-F1
#
_cell.length_a   1.000
_cell.length_b   1.000
_cell.length_c   1.000
_cell.angle_alpha   90.00
_cell.angle_beta   90.00
_cell.angle_gamma   90.00
#
_symmetry.space_group_name_H-M   'P 1'
#
loop_
_entity.id
_entity.type
_entity.pdbx_description
1 polymer ?
#
loop_
_entity_poly.entity_id
_entity_poly.type
_entity_poly.pdbx_seq_one_letter_code
_entity_poly.pdbx_strand_id
1 'polypeptide(L)'
;MGQELIDFERLQATLPQLQKQWNAPEHPFRFLVYDGLFQPESAEQILAAYPPVTRGEWDGTTYINQQNKFSCTQFGDDQLLFRQVFAELNGPRFLALLEQITGITELISDPELFGGGLHQSIAGAFLDVHVDFNYHRTTKNHRRLNVIVYMNHEWQPDYNGYLELWDMAKKEQLADVAPLFNRCVIFETNEISFHGHPKPLATPADITRKSLATYYYTTTRPAEEIAGEHNTVYVNTEGAGGMIKNLKSAFRAVLERVKS
;
A
#
# COMPACT_ATOMS: atom_id res chain seq x y z
N MET A 1 -19.83 9.16 21.28
CA MET A 1 -18.53 8.66 20.82
C MET A 1 -18.83 7.42 19.99
N GLY A 2 -18.43 7.41 18.71
CA GLY A 2 -18.65 6.24 17.85
C GLY A 2 -17.82 5.06 18.35
N GLN A 3 -18.23 3.85 17.97
CA GLN A 3 -17.45 2.64 18.22
C GLN A 3 -16.13 2.72 17.45
N GLU A 4 -15.00 2.40 18.11
CA GLU A 4 -13.68 2.34 17.49
C GLU A 4 -13.57 1.08 16.63
N LEU A 5 -13.11 1.22 15.39
CA LEU A 5 -12.92 0.10 14.48
C LEU A 5 -11.54 -0.53 14.67
N ILE A 6 -10.53 0.27 15.02
CA ILE A 6 -9.15 -0.19 15.26
C ILE A 6 -9.01 -0.71 16.69
N ASP A 7 -8.29 -1.82 16.86
CA ASP A 7 -7.95 -2.38 18.17
C ASP A 7 -6.73 -1.66 18.77
N PHE A 8 -6.93 -0.41 19.17
CA PHE A 8 -5.89 0.42 19.77
C PHE A 8 -5.36 -0.13 21.10
N GLU A 9 -6.18 -0.83 21.88
CA GLU A 9 -5.75 -1.43 23.15
C GLU A 9 -4.67 -2.49 22.89
N ARG A 10 -4.93 -3.41 21.96
CA ARG A 10 -3.97 -4.45 21.59
C ARG A 10 -2.72 -3.90 20.92
N LEU A 11 -2.86 -2.88 20.07
CA LEU A 11 -1.72 -2.17 19.48
C LEU A 11 -0.84 -1.53 20.56
N GLN A 12 -1.45 -0.86 21.54
CA GLN A 12 -0.70 -0.26 22.66
C GLN A 12 -0.01 -1.32 23.52
N ALA A 13 -0.69 -2.44 23.79
CA ALA A 13 -0.12 -3.56 24.56
C ALA A 13 1.05 -4.25 23.86
N THR A 14 1.09 -4.20 22.51
CA THR A 14 2.15 -4.81 21.68
C THR A 14 3.16 -3.80 21.14
N LEU A 15 3.08 -2.54 21.56
CA LEU A 15 3.95 -1.46 21.08
C LEU A 15 5.44 -1.78 21.15
N PRO A 16 6.00 -2.37 22.24
CA PRO A 16 7.42 -2.72 22.29
C PRO A 16 7.83 -3.73 21.21
N GLN A 17 6.96 -4.69 20.88
CA GLN A 17 7.22 -5.68 19.83
C GLN A 17 7.17 -5.03 18.45
N LEU A 18 6.23 -4.10 18.22
CA LEU A 18 6.12 -3.35 16.98
C LEU A 18 7.35 -2.45 16.75
N GLN A 19 7.81 -1.75 17.78
CA GLN A 19 9.04 -0.95 17.74
C GLN A 19 10.27 -1.82 17.46
N LYS A 20 10.33 -3.03 18.05
CA LYS A 20 11.42 -3.97 17.79
C LYS A 20 11.44 -4.43 16.32
N GLN A 21 10.28 -4.79 15.76
CA GLN A 21 10.17 -5.17 14.34
C GLN A 21 10.56 -4.00 13.43
N TRP A 22 10.03 -2.80 13.71
CA TRP A 22 10.32 -1.60 12.93
C TRP A 22 11.82 -1.28 12.87
N ASN A 23 12.54 -1.47 13.97
CA ASN A 23 13.97 -1.15 14.08
C ASN A 23 14.89 -2.36 13.87
N ALA A 24 14.41 -3.41 13.19
CA ALA A 24 15.20 -4.60 12.87
C ALA A 24 16.42 -4.24 11.98
N PRO A 25 17.67 -4.37 12.48
CA PRO A 25 18.86 -3.86 11.79
C PRO A 25 19.28 -4.67 10.55
N GLU A 26 18.71 -5.85 10.36
CA GLU A 26 18.97 -6.73 9.21
C GLU A 26 18.36 -6.22 7.90
N HIS A 27 17.40 -5.28 7.96
CA HIS A 27 16.70 -4.75 6.79
C HIS A 27 17.24 -3.37 6.38
N PRO A 28 17.47 -3.12 5.08
CA PRO A 28 17.98 -1.83 4.60
C PRO A 28 16.97 -0.69 4.74
N PHE A 29 15.68 -1.02 4.83
CA PHE A 29 14.62 -0.09 5.21
C PHE A 29 13.66 -0.78 6.18
N ARG A 30 12.94 0.04 6.95
CA ARG A 30 12.12 -0.36 8.09
C ARG A 30 10.72 -0.74 7.65
N PHE A 31 10.24 -1.87 8.16
CA PHE A 31 8.88 -2.32 8.00
C PHE A 31 8.45 -3.20 9.17
N LEU A 32 7.14 -3.42 9.30
CA LEU A 32 6.57 -4.39 10.23
C LEU A 32 5.31 -5.02 9.63
N VAL A 33 4.93 -6.17 10.18
CA VAL A 33 3.68 -6.86 9.87
C VAL A 33 2.91 -7.11 11.16
N TYR A 34 1.64 -6.76 11.18
CA TYR A 34 0.77 -6.90 12.34
C TYR A 34 -0.57 -7.54 11.96
N ASP A 35 -0.93 -8.62 12.65
CA ASP A 35 -2.17 -9.35 12.43
C ASP A 35 -3.27 -8.92 13.41
N GLY A 36 -4.39 -8.47 12.85
CA GLY A 36 -5.58 -8.04 13.58
C GLY A 36 -5.56 -6.56 13.92
N LEU A 37 -5.44 -5.69 12.91
CA LEU A 37 -5.49 -4.24 13.10
C LEU A 37 -6.84 -3.76 13.62
N PHE A 38 -7.91 -4.19 12.97
CA PHE A 38 -9.27 -3.87 13.37
C PHE A 38 -9.78 -4.84 14.42
N GLN A 39 -10.76 -4.39 15.21
CA GLN A 39 -11.59 -5.27 16.02
C GLN A 39 -12.16 -6.40 15.14
N PRO A 40 -12.24 -7.65 15.62
CA PRO A 40 -12.67 -8.78 14.80
C PRO A 40 -14.00 -8.55 14.08
N GLU A 41 -15.00 -8.02 14.79
CA GLU A 41 -16.32 -7.71 14.21
C GLU A 41 -16.26 -6.61 13.16
N SER A 42 -15.47 -5.56 13.41
CA SER A 42 -15.26 -4.47 12.46
C SER A 42 -14.56 -4.97 11.19
N ALA A 43 -13.56 -5.85 11.31
CA ALA A 43 -12.87 -6.43 10.17
C ALA A 43 -13.83 -7.20 9.24
N GLU A 44 -14.75 -7.98 9.82
CA GLU A 44 -15.76 -8.72 9.05
C GLU A 44 -16.74 -7.78 8.36
N GLN A 45 -17.20 -6.73 9.07
CA GLN A 45 -18.07 -5.71 8.48
C GLN A 45 -17.39 -4.97 7.32
N ILE A 46 -16.11 -4.62 7.47
CA ILE A 46 -15.31 -3.94 6.44
C ILE A 46 -15.21 -4.83 5.21
N LEU A 47 -14.86 -6.12 5.37
CA LEU A 47 -14.78 -7.05 4.25
C LEU A 47 -16.13 -7.25 3.57
N ALA A 48 -17.20 -7.46 4.33
CA ALA A 48 -18.55 -7.65 3.78
C ALA A 48 -19.05 -6.41 3.01
N ALA A 49 -18.60 -5.21 3.41
CA ALA A 49 -18.95 -3.96 2.75
C ALA A 49 -18.13 -3.68 1.48
N TYR A 50 -17.10 -4.47 1.16
CA TYR A 50 -16.30 -4.21 -0.04
C TYR A 50 -17.20 -4.21 -1.28
N PRO A 51 -17.18 -3.12 -2.07
CA PRO A 51 -18.00 -3.02 -3.26
C PRO A 51 -17.57 -4.05 -4.31
N PRO A 52 -18.49 -4.52 -5.17
CA PRO A 52 -18.13 -5.41 -6.26
C PRO A 52 -17.21 -4.69 -7.25
N VAL A 53 -16.31 -5.45 -7.89
CA VAL A 53 -15.54 -4.97 -9.04
C VAL A 53 -16.48 -4.93 -10.25
N THR A 54 -17.20 -3.82 -10.43
CA THR A 54 -18.00 -3.59 -11.64
C THR A 54 -17.11 -3.03 -12.73
N ARG A 55 -17.32 -3.53 -13.95
CA ARG A 55 -16.58 -3.12 -15.15
C ARG A 55 -17.04 -1.72 -15.57
N GLY A 56 -16.68 -0.68 -14.81
CA GLY A 56 -16.92 0.72 -15.19
C GLY A 56 -17.31 1.70 -14.09
N GLU A 57 -16.60 1.75 -12.95
CA GLU A 57 -16.56 2.94 -12.06
C GLU A 57 -15.46 2.82 -10.98
N TRP A 58 -14.28 2.36 -11.40
CA TRP A 58 -13.06 2.30 -10.60
C TRP A 58 -11.94 2.74 -11.54
N ASP A 59 -10.96 3.52 -11.07
CA ASP A 59 -9.84 3.96 -11.91
C ASP A 59 -9.08 2.72 -12.42
N GLY A 60 -9.45 2.27 -13.61
CA GLY A 60 -9.03 1.03 -14.26
C GLY A 60 -7.90 1.28 -15.23
N THR A 61 -7.00 2.19 -14.89
CA THR A 61 -5.87 2.54 -15.74
C THR A 61 -4.90 1.35 -15.82
N THR A 62 -4.96 0.66 -16.96
CA THR A 62 -4.03 -0.42 -17.28
C THR A 62 -2.72 0.21 -17.74
N TYR A 63 -1.68 0.11 -16.92
CA TYR A 63 -0.33 0.52 -17.27
C TYR A 63 0.53 -0.70 -17.56
N ILE A 64 1.68 -0.51 -18.21
CA ILE A 64 2.57 -1.64 -18.52
C ILE A 64 3.10 -2.32 -17.26
N ASN A 65 3.15 -1.58 -16.15
CA ASN A 65 3.67 -2.02 -14.86
C ASN A 65 2.57 -2.42 -13.87
N GLN A 66 1.29 -2.35 -14.27
CA GLN A 66 0.17 -2.82 -13.46
C GLN A 66 -1.06 -3.15 -14.31
N GLN A 67 -1.73 -4.24 -13.98
CA GLN A 67 -2.92 -4.68 -14.69
C GLN A 67 -4.01 -5.11 -13.71
N ASN A 68 -5.28 -5.00 -14.11
CA ASN A 68 -6.43 -5.57 -13.40
C ASN A 68 -6.54 -5.14 -11.92
N LYS A 69 -6.04 -3.93 -11.61
CA LYS A 69 -6.12 -3.27 -10.31
C LYS A 69 -7.14 -2.14 -10.39
N PHE A 70 -7.90 -1.99 -9.31
CA PHE A 70 -8.97 -1.02 -9.15
C PHE A 70 -8.74 -0.26 -7.85
N SER A 71 -8.98 1.06 -7.87
CA SER A 71 -8.93 1.90 -6.67
C SER A 71 -10.17 2.78 -6.52
N CYS A 72 -10.58 3.03 -5.27
CA CYS A 72 -11.65 3.95 -4.91
C CYS A 72 -11.24 4.78 -3.69
N THR A 73 -11.35 6.10 -3.82
CA THR A 73 -10.96 7.08 -2.79
C THR A 73 -12.14 7.96 -2.35
N GLN A 74 -13.29 7.85 -3.02
CA GLN A 74 -14.49 8.65 -2.73
C GLN A 74 -15.63 7.72 -2.34
N PHE A 75 -16.23 8.01 -1.19
CA PHE A 75 -17.24 7.15 -0.59
C PHE A 75 -18.58 7.89 -0.55
N GLY A 76 -19.63 7.34 -1.16
CA GLY A 76 -20.98 7.91 -1.13
C GLY A 76 -21.63 7.83 0.26
N ASP A 77 -22.87 8.31 0.35
CA ASP A 77 -23.68 8.22 1.58
C ASP A 77 -24.09 6.78 1.91
N ASP A 78 -24.01 5.88 0.94
CA ASP A 78 -24.20 4.43 1.08
C ASP A 78 -22.93 3.71 1.59
N GLN A 79 -21.79 4.41 1.65
CA GLN A 79 -20.48 3.86 2.02
C GLN A 79 -19.92 4.48 3.31
N LEU A 80 -20.80 4.76 4.28
CA LEU A 80 -20.43 5.41 5.55
C LEU A 80 -19.37 4.65 6.33
N LEU A 81 -19.35 3.32 6.27
CA LEU A 81 -18.35 2.51 6.96
C LEU A 81 -16.94 2.85 6.47
N PHE A 82 -16.72 3.00 5.16
CA PHE A 82 -15.40 3.36 4.65
C PHE A 82 -15.01 4.79 5.00
N ARG A 83 -15.96 5.72 5.08
CA ARG A 83 -15.69 7.06 5.62
C ARG A 83 -15.19 6.98 7.08
N GLN A 84 -15.78 6.11 7.90
CA GLN A 84 -15.34 5.90 9.28
C GLN A 84 -13.95 5.25 9.35
N VAL A 85 -13.72 4.20 8.56
CA VAL A 85 -12.41 3.52 8.47
C VAL A 85 -11.29 4.49 8.12
N PHE A 86 -11.46 5.28 7.05
CA PHE A 86 -10.43 6.22 6.62
C PHE A 86 -10.35 7.45 7.55
N ALA A 87 -11.42 7.85 8.20
CA ALA A 87 -11.36 8.88 9.25
C ALA A 87 -10.55 8.42 10.47
N GLU A 88 -10.65 7.14 10.85
CA GLU A 88 -9.90 6.58 11.97
C GLU A 88 -8.42 6.37 11.61
N LEU A 89 -8.13 5.84 10.41
CA LEU A 89 -6.77 5.69 9.89
C LEU A 89 -6.07 7.04 9.64
N ASN A 90 -6.81 8.10 9.34
CA ASN A 90 -6.28 9.47 9.24
C ASN A 90 -6.40 10.25 10.56
N GLY A 91 -6.92 9.63 11.61
CA GLY A 91 -7.24 10.28 12.87
C GLY A 91 -6.01 10.50 13.77
N PRO A 92 -6.06 11.50 14.66
CA PRO A 92 -4.92 11.86 15.52
C PRO A 92 -4.44 10.71 16.41
N ARG A 93 -5.34 9.82 16.85
CA ARG A 93 -4.98 8.65 17.67
C ARG A 93 -4.12 7.65 16.89
N PHE A 94 -4.46 7.40 15.61
CA PHE A 94 -3.67 6.51 14.76
C PHE A 94 -2.33 7.15 14.37
N LEU A 95 -2.32 8.44 14.04
CA LEU A 95 -1.07 9.18 13.81
C LEU A 95 -0.14 9.07 15.00
N ALA A 96 -0.61 9.38 16.22
CA ALA A 96 0.21 9.28 17.43
C ALA A 96 0.77 7.86 17.65
N LEU A 97 -0.01 6.82 17.34
CA LEU A 97 0.46 5.43 17.39
C LEU A 97 1.58 5.17 16.37
N LEU A 98 1.43 5.64 15.12
CA LEU A 98 2.47 5.54 14.09
C LEU A 98 3.75 6.27 14.52
N GLU A 99 3.64 7.47 15.10
CA GLU A 99 4.79 8.22 15.61
C GLU A 99 5.49 7.45 16.74
N GLN A 100 4.73 6.84 17.66
CA GLN A 100 5.28 6.02 18.74
C GLN A 100 5.99 4.76 18.22
N ILE A 101 5.43 4.09 17.20
CA ILE A 101 6.04 2.90 16.61
C ILE A 101 7.32 3.26 15.86
N THR A 102 7.25 4.31 15.04
CA THR A 102 8.25 4.56 14.00
C THR A 102 9.33 5.56 14.41
N GLY A 103 9.05 6.41 15.39
CA GLY A 103 9.88 7.55 15.79
C GLY A 103 9.83 8.73 14.82
N ILE A 104 9.05 8.65 13.73
CA ILE A 104 8.84 9.77 12.81
C ILE A 104 7.78 10.67 13.42
N THR A 105 8.13 11.91 13.75
CA THR A 105 7.22 12.88 14.37
C THR A 105 6.58 13.80 13.34
N GLU A 106 5.49 14.47 13.74
CA GLU A 106 4.74 15.43 12.93
C GLU A 106 4.15 14.78 11.68
N LEU A 107 3.65 13.55 11.82
CA LEU A 107 3.00 12.83 10.73
C LEU A 107 1.71 13.55 10.32
N ILE A 108 1.53 13.68 9.02
CA ILE A 108 0.37 14.29 8.38
C ILE A 108 -0.32 13.19 7.58
N SER A 109 -1.59 12.96 7.87
CA SER A 109 -2.47 12.09 7.09
C SER A 109 -2.83 12.70 5.74
N ASP A 110 -3.32 11.88 4.82
CA ASP A 110 -3.92 12.32 3.57
C ASP A 110 -5.42 11.96 3.50
N PRO A 111 -6.31 12.91 3.83
CA PRO A 111 -7.75 12.73 3.73
C PRO A 111 -8.27 12.55 2.29
N GLU A 112 -7.51 12.98 1.28
CA GLU A 112 -7.89 12.83 -0.13
C GLU A 112 -7.49 11.44 -0.68
N LEU A 113 -6.68 10.70 0.08
CA LEU A 113 -6.24 9.34 -0.24
C LEU A 113 -5.55 9.27 -1.61
N PHE A 114 -4.68 10.23 -1.92
CA PHE A 114 -3.98 10.30 -3.19
C PHE A 114 -3.10 9.04 -3.38
N GLY A 115 -3.51 8.18 -4.32
CA GLY A 115 -2.91 6.87 -4.58
C GLY A 115 -3.28 5.78 -3.55
N GLY A 116 -4.02 6.12 -2.50
CA GLY A 116 -4.49 5.23 -1.44
C GLY A 116 -5.91 4.72 -1.68
N GLY A 117 -6.67 4.55 -0.60
CA GLY A 117 -8.08 4.16 -0.62
C GLY A 117 -8.33 2.65 -0.64
N LEU A 118 -9.51 2.25 -1.10
CA LEU A 118 -9.85 0.85 -1.32
C LEU A 118 -9.17 0.37 -2.58
N HIS A 119 -8.38 -0.70 -2.49
CA HIS A 119 -7.81 -1.38 -3.65
C HIS A 119 -8.42 -2.77 -3.79
N GLN A 120 -8.68 -3.15 -5.04
CA GLN A 120 -9.05 -4.51 -5.42
C GLN A 120 -8.28 -4.95 -6.66
N SER A 121 -7.78 -6.18 -6.64
CA SER A 121 -7.08 -6.80 -7.76
C SER A 121 -7.75 -8.13 -8.10
N ILE A 122 -8.10 -8.31 -9.38
CA ILE A 122 -8.75 -9.53 -9.90
C ILE A 122 -7.71 -10.48 -10.51
N ALA A 123 -8.14 -11.68 -10.92
CA ALA A 123 -7.26 -12.66 -11.58
C ALA A 123 -6.38 -12.04 -12.68
N GLY A 124 -5.11 -12.43 -12.72
CA GLY A 124 -4.09 -11.88 -13.61
C GLY A 124 -3.52 -10.51 -13.21
N ALA A 125 -4.01 -9.88 -12.15
CA ALA A 125 -3.48 -8.60 -11.69
C ALA A 125 -2.05 -8.72 -11.15
N PHE A 126 -1.25 -7.70 -11.40
CA PHE A 126 0.10 -7.56 -10.86
C PHE A 126 0.42 -6.09 -10.66
N LEU A 127 1.45 -5.82 -9.85
CA LEU A 127 2.09 -4.52 -9.72
C LEU A 127 3.59 -4.77 -9.65
N ASP A 128 4.32 -4.36 -10.70
CA ASP A 128 5.76 -4.54 -10.77
C ASP A 128 6.45 -3.86 -9.57
N VAL A 129 7.61 -4.38 -9.17
CA VAL A 129 8.38 -3.83 -8.05
C VAL A 129 8.75 -2.37 -8.32
N HIS A 130 8.59 -1.49 -7.33
CA HIS A 130 8.82 -0.06 -7.48
C HIS A 130 9.21 0.61 -6.16
N VAL A 131 9.76 1.82 -6.27
CA VAL A 131 9.66 2.84 -5.21
C VAL A 131 8.56 3.82 -5.57
N ASP A 132 7.83 4.25 -4.55
CA ASP A 132 6.71 5.16 -4.68
C ASP A 132 7.11 6.58 -5.07
N PHE A 133 6.16 7.40 -5.52
CA PHE A 133 6.39 8.84 -5.58
C PHE A 133 6.73 9.40 -4.18
N ASN A 134 7.69 10.32 -4.12
CA ASN A 134 8.25 10.77 -2.84
C ASN A 134 7.64 12.06 -2.27
N TYR A 135 6.91 12.83 -3.08
CA TYR A 135 6.19 14.03 -2.65
C TYR A 135 4.69 13.93 -2.91
N HIS A 136 3.90 14.40 -1.96
CA HIS A 136 2.48 14.61 -2.18
C HIS A 136 2.27 15.65 -3.30
N ARG A 137 1.47 15.31 -4.32
CA ARG A 137 1.32 16.10 -5.54
C ARG A 137 0.96 17.57 -5.30
N THR A 138 0.04 17.83 -4.37
CA THR A 138 -0.48 19.17 -4.06
C THR A 138 0.32 19.89 -2.97
N THR A 139 0.40 19.31 -1.77
CA THR A 139 1.03 19.93 -0.60
C THR A 139 2.56 19.96 -0.65
N LYS A 140 3.17 19.12 -1.49
CA LYS A 140 4.63 18.92 -1.54
C LYS A 140 5.22 18.45 -0.21
N ASN A 141 4.43 17.82 0.65
CA ASN A 141 4.93 17.12 1.82
C ASN A 141 5.68 15.85 1.39
N HIS A 142 6.71 15.48 2.15
CA HIS A 142 7.48 14.26 1.92
C HIS A 142 6.68 13.03 2.34
N ARG A 143 6.49 12.05 1.46
CA ARG A 143 5.91 10.76 1.83
C ARG A 143 6.87 10.01 2.73
N ARG A 144 6.38 9.56 3.89
CA ARG A 144 7.19 8.88 4.92
C ARG A 144 6.79 7.44 5.16
N LEU A 145 5.49 7.14 5.13
CA LEU A 145 4.98 5.83 5.51
C LEU A 145 3.89 5.37 4.56
N ASN A 146 3.89 4.06 4.31
CA ASN A 146 2.77 3.33 3.77
C ASN A 146 2.16 2.45 4.85
N VAL A 147 0.84 2.47 4.96
CA VAL A 147 0.05 1.52 5.75
C VAL A 147 -0.89 0.81 4.79
N ILE A 148 -0.76 -0.51 4.70
CA ILE A 148 -1.61 -1.36 3.87
C ILE A 148 -2.30 -2.39 4.76
N VAL A 149 -3.61 -2.50 4.68
CA VAL A 149 -4.39 -3.50 5.44
C VAL A 149 -5.08 -4.44 4.48
N TYR A 150 -4.78 -5.72 4.57
CA TYR A 150 -5.34 -6.75 3.71
C TYR A 150 -6.63 -7.33 4.30
N MET A 151 -7.61 -7.61 3.44
CA MET A 151 -8.95 -8.05 3.83
C MET A 151 -9.34 -9.33 3.07
N ASN A 152 -8.50 -10.38 3.10
CA ASN A 152 -8.74 -11.60 2.32
C ASN A 152 -8.74 -12.84 3.22
N HIS A 153 -9.90 -13.47 3.37
CA HIS A 153 -10.01 -14.78 4.00
C HIS A 153 -9.35 -15.86 3.15
N GLU A 154 -8.73 -16.83 3.81
CA GLU A 154 -8.27 -18.10 3.20
C GLU A 154 -7.39 -17.96 1.96
N TRP A 155 -6.49 -16.96 1.95
CA TRP A 155 -5.57 -16.75 0.82
C TRP A 155 -4.63 -17.94 0.64
N GLN A 156 -4.72 -18.62 -0.50
CA GLN A 156 -3.92 -19.80 -0.78
C GLN A 156 -2.54 -19.40 -1.35
N PRO A 157 -1.46 -20.16 -1.05
CA PRO A 157 -0.12 -19.84 -1.56
C PRO A 157 -0.02 -19.81 -3.10
N ASP A 158 -0.79 -20.67 -3.78
CA ASP A 158 -0.81 -20.76 -5.24
C ASP A 158 -1.53 -19.61 -5.93
N TYR A 159 -2.24 -18.74 -5.17
CA TYR A 159 -2.90 -17.55 -5.71
C TYR A 159 -1.94 -16.40 -6.04
N ASN A 160 -0.65 -16.50 -5.68
CA ASN A 160 0.33 -15.39 -5.75
C ASN A 160 -0.18 -14.16 -4.97
N GLY A 161 0.16 -12.94 -5.41
CA GLY A 161 -0.37 -11.70 -4.82
C GLY A 161 0.23 -11.27 -3.48
N TYR A 162 1.30 -11.91 -3.06
CA TYR A 162 2.06 -11.51 -1.89
C TYR A 162 2.71 -10.14 -2.13
N LEU A 163 2.80 -9.33 -1.08
CA LEU A 163 3.62 -8.13 -1.10
C LEU A 163 5.08 -8.55 -0.93
N GLU A 164 5.85 -8.39 -1.99
CA GLU A 164 7.30 -8.62 -1.97
C GLU A 164 8.00 -7.30 -1.59
N LEU A 165 8.94 -7.38 -0.64
CA LEU A 165 9.85 -6.30 -0.25
C LEU A 165 11.27 -6.67 -0.68
N TRP A 166 12.02 -5.74 -1.28
CA TRP A 166 13.29 -6.04 -1.95
C TRP A 166 14.44 -5.13 -1.53
N ASP A 167 15.62 -5.72 -1.32
CA ASP A 167 16.91 -5.03 -1.34
C ASP A 167 17.46 -5.12 -2.77
N MET A 168 17.26 -4.06 -3.55
CA MET A 168 17.71 -4.04 -4.94
C MET A 168 19.22 -3.85 -5.09
N ALA A 169 19.93 -3.40 -4.06
CA ALA A 169 21.39 -3.33 -4.07
C ALA A 169 22.00 -4.73 -3.98
N LYS A 170 21.41 -5.61 -3.16
CA LYS A 170 21.81 -7.02 -3.04
C LYS A 170 21.06 -7.98 -3.96
N LYS A 171 19.99 -7.51 -4.62
CA LYS A 171 19.04 -8.32 -5.42
C LYS A 171 18.41 -9.44 -4.58
N GLU A 172 18.05 -9.12 -3.35
CA GLU A 172 17.51 -10.06 -2.38
C GLU A 172 16.08 -9.68 -2.01
N GLN A 173 15.20 -10.67 -1.91
CA GLN A 173 13.84 -10.46 -1.40
C GLN A 173 13.90 -10.49 0.13
N LEU A 174 13.58 -9.36 0.76
CA LEU A 174 13.61 -9.17 2.21
C LEU A 174 12.41 -9.82 2.90
N ALA A 175 11.24 -9.74 2.25
CA ALA A 175 10.01 -10.30 2.79
C ALA A 175 9.04 -10.70 1.67
N ASP A 176 8.16 -11.66 1.99
CA ASP A 176 7.05 -12.10 1.17
C ASP A 176 5.78 -12.15 2.03
N VAL A 177 4.96 -11.11 1.98
CA VAL A 177 3.85 -10.95 2.92
C VAL A 177 2.53 -11.36 2.26
N ALA A 178 1.97 -12.48 2.73
CA ALA A 178 0.66 -12.96 2.31
C ALA A 178 -0.42 -11.90 2.61
N PRO A 179 -1.34 -11.60 1.68
CA PRO A 179 -2.37 -10.58 1.86
C PRO A 179 -3.54 -11.11 2.71
N LEU A 180 -3.27 -11.57 3.93
CA LEU A 180 -4.26 -12.23 4.80
C LEU A 180 -5.28 -11.26 5.40
N PHE A 181 -6.42 -11.79 5.82
CA PHE A 181 -7.48 -11.05 6.47
C PHE A 181 -6.98 -10.30 7.72
N ASN A 182 -7.32 -9.00 7.78
CA ASN A 182 -7.00 -8.07 8.86
C ASN A 182 -5.49 -7.94 9.15
N ARG A 183 -4.63 -8.26 8.17
CA ARG A 183 -3.17 -8.08 8.25
C ARG A 183 -2.78 -6.69 7.80
N CYS A 184 -2.12 -5.96 8.69
CA CYS A 184 -1.53 -4.66 8.42
C CYS A 184 -0.03 -4.80 8.14
N VAL A 185 0.44 -4.12 7.10
CA VAL A 185 1.86 -3.93 6.81
C VAL A 185 2.14 -2.44 6.85
N ILE A 186 3.16 -2.05 7.61
CA ILE A 186 3.63 -0.67 7.69
C ILE A 186 5.08 -0.66 7.25
N PHE A 187 5.46 0.24 6.35
CA PHE A 187 6.84 0.38 5.90
C PHE A 187 7.18 1.83 5.58
N GLU A 188 8.45 2.18 5.78
CA GLU A 188 8.94 3.51 5.46
C GLU A 188 9.10 3.68 3.95
N THR A 189 8.90 4.91 3.47
CA THR A 189 9.05 5.26 2.06
C THR A 189 10.29 6.13 1.85
N ASN A 190 11.20 5.62 1.05
CA ASN A 190 12.44 6.25 0.61
C ASN A 190 12.91 5.63 -0.71
N GLU A 191 14.05 6.09 -1.21
CA GLU A 191 14.63 5.68 -2.51
C GLU A 191 15.09 4.22 -2.57
N ILE A 192 15.02 3.47 -1.47
CA ILE A 192 15.43 2.06 -1.38
C ILE A 192 14.30 1.13 -0.95
N SER A 193 13.12 1.67 -0.65
CA SER A 193 11.92 0.93 -0.19
C SER A 193 11.20 0.21 -1.35
N PHE A 194 11.92 -0.64 -2.08
CA PHE A 194 11.39 -1.36 -3.23
C PHE A 194 10.36 -2.41 -2.81
N HIS A 195 9.18 -2.35 -3.42
CA HIS A 195 8.08 -3.26 -3.11
C HIS A 195 7.12 -3.46 -4.29
N GLY A 196 6.35 -4.54 -4.28
CA GLY A 196 5.33 -4.82 -5.30
C GLY A 196 4.62 -6.14 -5.09
N HIS A 197 3.74 -6.52 -6.01
CA HIS A 197 3.25 -7.89 -6.14
C HIS A 197 3.41 -8.31 -7.61
N PRO A 198 4.66 -8.58 -8.05
CA PRO A 198 4.97 -8.66 -9.48
C PRO A 198 4.39 -9.91 -10.14
N LYS A 199 4.17 -10.98 -9.38
CA LYS A 199 3.56 -12.22 -9.88
C LYS A 199 2.06 -12.03 -10.13
N PRO A 200 1.56 -12.27 -11.36
CA PRO A 200 0.14 -12.20 -11.66
C PRO A 200 -0.70 -13.09 -10.74
N LEU A 201 -1.84 -12.56 -10.27
CA LEU A 201 -2.77 -13.33 -9.45
C LEU A 201 -3.26 -14.57 -10.20
N ALA A 202 -3.18 -15.72 -9.55
CA ALA A 202 -3.67 -17.00 -10.05
C ALA A 202 -4.96 -17.43 -9.30
N THR A 203 -5.79 -16.44 -8.94
CA THR A 203 -7.05 -16.67 -8.22
C THR A 203 -8.16 -17.17 -9.15
N PRO A 204 -9.15 -17.91 -8.61
CA PRO A 204 -10.46 -18.05 -9.23
C PRO A 204 -11.10 -16.68 -9.53
N ALA A 205 -12.03 -16.65 -10.49
CA ALA A 205 -12.61 -15.40 -11.01
C ALA A 205 -13.41 -14.60 -9.96
N ASP A 206 -13.97 -15.28 -8.96
CA ASP A 206 -14.76 -14.73 -7.86
C ASP A 206 -13.92 -14.30 -6.65
N ILE A 207 -12.64 -14.66 -6.62
CA ILE A 207 -11.70 -14.27 -5.56
C ILE A 207 -10.87 -13.07 -6.02
N THR A 208 -10.99 -11.97 -5.28
CA THR A 208 -10.23 -10.73 -5.51
C THR A 208 -9.36 -10.41 -4.30
N ARG A 209 -8.16 -9.90 -4.56
CA ARG A 209 -7.24 -9.39 -3.53
C ARG A 209 -7.65 -7.98 -3.13
N LYS A 210 -8.10 -7.83 -1.89
CA LYS A 210 -8.62 -6.60 -1.29
C LYS A 210 -7.61 -6.02 -0.30
N SER A 211 -7.43 -4.70 -0.37
CA SER A 211 -6.69 -3.96 0.65
C SER A 211 -7.20 -2.54 0.84
N LEU A 212 -6.94 -1.99 2.02
CA LEU A 212 -7.01 -0.56 2.33
C LEU A 212 -5.60 0.00 2.27
N ALA A 213 -5.39 1.18 1.70
CA ALA A 213 -4.09 1.84 1.66
C ALA A 213 -4.19 3.29 2.14
N THR A 214 -3.34 3.68 3.08
CA THR A 214 -3.15 5.06 3.55
C THR A 214 -1.68 5.42 3.59
N TYR A 215 -1.38 6.69 3.31
CA TYR A 215 -0.02 7.21 3.26
C TYR A 215 0.13 8.42 4.18
N TYR A 216 1.30 8.53 4.81
CA TYR A 216 1.57 9.57 5.79
C TYR A 216 2.82 10.35 5.40
N TYR A 217 2.79 11.63 5.71
CA TYR A 217 3.72 12.60 5.20
C TYR A 217 4.32 13.45 6.32
N THR A 218 5.42 14.15 6.03
CA THR A 218 5.95 15.21 6.89
C THR A 218 6.23 16.45 6.03
N THR A 219 6.15 17.64 6.62
CA THR A 219 6.52 18.89 5.91
C THR A 219 8.01 18.98 5.64
N THR A 220 8.83 18.37 6.50
CA THR A 220 10.29 18.34 6.39
C THR A 220 10.81 16.92 6.51
N ARG A 221 12.05 16.71 6.11
CA ARG A 221 12.76 15.44 6.18
C ARG A 221 14.24 15.72 6.50
N PRO A 222 14.97 14.83 7.22
CA PRO A 222 16.41 14.99 7.43
C PRO A 222 17.14 15.21 6.11
N ALA A 223 18.10 16.13 6.09
CA ALA A 223 18.72 16.61 4.85
C ALA A 223 19.35 15.48 4.01
N GLU A 224 19.93 14.50 4.69
CA GLU A 224 20.53 13.29 4.13
C GLU A 224 19.52 12.30 3.54
N GLU A 225 18.24 12.39 3.91
CA GLU A 225 17.17 11.56 3.37
C GLU A 225 16.37 12.27 2.24
N ILE A 226 16.67 13.54 1.94
CA ILE A 226 15.98 14.27 0.87
C ILE A 226 16.49 13.81 -0.49
N ALA A 227 15.58 13.31 -1.31
CA ALA A 227 15.80 13.01 -2.72
C ALA A 227 15.09 14.04 -3.62
N GLY A 228 15.52 14.14 -4.88
CA GLY A 228 14.83 14.97 -5.87
C GLY A 228 13.40 14.47 -6.11
N GLU A 229 12.47 15.37 -6.44
CA GLU A 229 11.08 14.98 -6.70
C GLU A 229 10.97 13.99 -7.87
N HIS A 230 10.28 12.87 -7.66
CA HIS A 230 9.99 11.88 -8.69
C HIS A 230 8.61 11.23 -8.50
N ASN A 231 8.07 10.69 -9.60
CA ASN A 231 6.91 9.81 -9.58
C ASN A 231 7.35 8.37 -9.24
N THR A 232 6.41 7.42 -9.16
CA THR A 232 6.73 6.00 -8.97
C THR A 232 7.77 5.50 -9.98
N VAL A 233 8.84 4.88 -9.48
CA VAL A 233 9.93 4.32 -10.30
C VAL A 233 9.89 2.81 -10.23
N TYR A 234 9.62 2.18 -11.36
CA TYR A 234 9.48 0.72 -11.48
C TYR A 234 10.81 0.05 -11.84
N VAL A 235 11.03 -1.13 -11.28
CA VAL A 235 12.13 -2.02 -11.61
C VAL A 235 11.58 -3.40 -11.90
N ASN A 236 12.11 -4.03 -12.94
CA ASN A 236 11.69 -5.38 -13.27
C ASN A 236 12.56 -6.41 -12.57
N THR A 237 11.93 -7.28 -11.78
CA THR A 237 12.58 -8.40 -11.08
C THR A 237 12.47 -9.72 -11.84
N GLU A 238 11.71 -9.80 -12.94
CA GLU A 238 11.42 -11.01 -13.71
C GLU A 238 12.38 -11.27 -14.91
N GLY A 239 13.54 -10.61 -14.98
CA GLY A 239 14.54 -10.88 -16.03
C GLY A 239 14.15 -10.40 -17.43
N ALA A 240 14.42 -11.20 -18.49
CA ALA A 240 14.32 -10.80 -19.90
C ALA A 240 12.93 -10.26 -20.33
N GLY A 241 11.86 -10.68 -19.65
CA GLY A 241 10.50 -10.16 -19.87
C GLY A 241 10.36 -8.67 -19.53
N GLY A 242 11.13 -8.18 -18.55
CA GLY A 242 11.13 -6.77 -18.15
C GLY A 242 11.74 -5.80 -19.13
N MET A 243 12.80 -6.23 -19.79
CA MET A 243 13.48 -5.41 -20.80
C MET A 243 12.55 -5.14 -22.00
N ILE A 244 11.73 -6.13 -22.37
CA ILE A 244 10.71 -6.02 -23.43
C ILE A 244 9.54 -5.12 -22.98
N LYS A 245 9.11 -5.20 -21.71
CA LYS A 245 8.08 -4.31 -21.13
C LYS A 245 8.53 -2.83 -21.21
N ASN A 246 9.78 -2.53 -20.84
CA ASN A 246 10.33 -1.16 -20.84
C ASN A 246 10.50 -0.55 -22.24
N LEU A 247 10.88 -1.33 -23.25
CA LEU A 247 10.93 -0.85 -24.63
C LEU A 247 9.54 -0.45 -25.14
N LYS A 248 8.52 -1.24 -24.82
CA LYS A 248 7.13 -0.94 -25.21
C LYS A 248 6.59 0.32 -24.51
N SER A 249 6.97 0.56 -23.26
CA SER A 249 6.53 1.77 -22.52
C SER A 249 7.14 3.05 -23.07
N ALA A 250 8.45 3.03 -23.36
CA ALA A 250 9.13 4.15 -24.00
C ALA A 250 8.50 4.50 -25.35
N PHE A 251 8.20 3.50 -26.19
CA PHE A 251 7.54 3.72 -27.47
C PHE A 251 6.12 4.29 -27.34
N ARG A 252 5.35 3.82 -26.36
CA ARG A 252 3.96 4.28 -26.15
C ARG A 252 3.90 5.71 -25.61
N ALA A 253 4.78 6.07 -24.68
CA ALA A 253 4.90 7.43 -24.16
C ALA A 253 5.30 8.43 -25.26
N VAL A 254 6.17 8.04 -26.19
CA VAL A 254 6.51 8.85 -27.37
C VAL A 254 5.31 9.04 -28.29
N LEU A 255 4.53 7.98 -28.54
CA LEU A 255 3.33 8.04 -29.38
C LEU A 255 2.22 8.92 -28.80
N GLU A 256 2.02 8.91 -27.49
CA GLU A 256 1.04 9.76 -26.82
C GLU A 256 1.45 11.23 -26.87
N ARG A 257 2.76 11.53 -26.80
CA ARG A 257 3.31 12.88 -26.89
C ARG A 257 3.29 13.49 -28.30
N VAL A 258 3.16 12.65 -29.33
CA VAL A 258 3.00 13.07 -30.73
C VAL A 258 1.52 13.30 -31.08
N LYS A 259 0.60 12.78 -30.26
CA LYS A 259 -0.85 12.90 -30.46
C LYS A 259 -1.50 14.03 -29.65
N SER A 260 -0.75 14.70 -28.77
CA SER A 260 -1.14 15.92 -28.04
C SER A 260 -0.55 17.16 -28.71
#